data_AF-A0A172XTJ0-F1
#
_entry.id   AF-A0A172XTJ0-F1
#
_cell.length_a   1.000
_cell.length_b   1.000
_cell.length_c   1.000
_cell.angle_alpha   90.00
_cell.angle_beta   90.00
_cell.angle_gamma   90.00
#
_symmetry.space_group_name_H-M   'P 1'
#
loop_
_entity.id
_entity.type
_entity.pdbx_description
1 polymer ?
#
loop_
_entity_poly.entity_id
_entity_poly.type
_entity_poly.pdbx_seq_one_letter_code
_entity_poly.pdbx_strand_id
1 'polypeptide(L)'
;MKFYLFLFFAFIQLSLFGQDTLASKEDSIRKQREIKAKQWFLEKQKYNHERCSKDSIRAVNDSKTQNKYFINTPAPSGDEFPAEEELKISLNKYNIIWGGTWMGSDIGGYSPNSCYNRYMTEFTEDKFGQVFIDELVRQSILSYAVKNPTILFEHNDHLDWMYEGNYSIADKLLNECFFKKFNYPTNYKTSSKENESFTEVGLELDENTNVLKINGFKHHIVNNYNQQFIPYFEKRIRNFIESSNFTLSSRAALYNGTRTSFKIYYK
;
A
#
# COMPACT_ATOMS: atom_id res chain seq x y z
N MET A 1 -18.67 29.44 -73.02
CA MET A 1 -18.12 29.66 -71.65
C MET A 1 -19.17 29.91 -70.57
N LYS A 2 -20.30 30.60 -70.82
CA LYS A 2 -21.29 30.92 -69.77
C LYS A 2 -22.01 29.70 -69.13
N PHE A 3 -22.19 28.61 -69.87
CA PHE A 3 -22.90 27.40 -69.38
C PHE A 3 -22.06 26.56 -68.39
N TYR A 4 -20.74 26.48 -68.58
CA TYR A 4 -19.84 25.73 -67.70
C TYR A 4 -19.61 26.44 -66.36
N LEU A 5 -19.63 27.77 -66.34
CA LEU A 5 -19.58 28.57 -65.11
C LEU A 5 -20.82 28.32 -64.23
N PHE A 6 -22.00 28.19 -64.82
CA PHE A 6 -23.24 27.95 -64.07
C PHE A 6 -23.27 26.56 -63.41
N LEU A 7 -22.81 25.52 -64.12
CA LEU A 7 -22.69 24.16 -63.58
C LEU A 7 -21.62 24.06 -62.47
N PHE A 8 -20.51 24.79 -62.61
CA PHE A 8 -19.46 24.82 -61.60
C PHE A 8 -19.91 25.53 -60.32
N PHE A 9 -20.65 26.65 -60.44
CA PHE A 9 -21.26 27.31 -59.28
C PHE A 9 -22.33 26.46 -58.60
N ALA A 10 -23.17 25.74 -59.36
CA ALA A 10 -24.16 24.84 -58.79
C ALA A 10 -23.52 23.65 -58.03
N PHE A 11 -22.42 23.09 -58.54
CA PHE A 11 -21.69 22.01 -57.87
C PHE A 11 -20.99 22.49 -56.59
N ILE A 12 -20.39 23.70 -56.59
CA ILE A 12 -19.77 24.27 -55.39
C ILE A 12 -20.82 24.54 -54.30
N GLN A 13 -21.99 25.05 -54.65
CA GLN A 13 -23.06 25.24 -53.66
C GLN A 13 -23.56 23.92 -53.07
N LEU A 14 -23.75 22.87 -53.88
CA LEU A 14 -24.12 21.55 -53.38
C LEU A 14 -23.06 20.93 -52.45
N SER A 15 -21.78 21.23 -52.69
CA SER A 15 -20.66 20.76 -51.87
C SER A 15 -20.60 21.47 -50.51
N LEU A 16 -20.87 22.77 -50.47
CA LEU A 16 -20.87 23.59 -49.24
C LEU A 16 -22.06 23.23 -48.33
N PHE A 17 -23.25 23.02 -48.87
CA PHE A 17 -24.42 22.61 -48.08
C PHE A 17 -24.32 21.16 -47.53
N GLY A 18 -23.56 20.28 -48.19
CA GLY A 18 -23.31 18.91 -47.74
C GLY A 18 -22.36 18.81 -46.54
N GLN A 19 -21.37 19.71 -46.43
CA GLN A 19 -20.44 19.75 -45.30
C GLN A 19 -21.07 20.35 -44.03
N ASP A 20 -21.86 21.42 -44.16
CA ASP A 20 -22.53 22.08 -43.02
C ASP A 20 -23.60 21.19 -42.36
N THR A 21 -24.30 20.38 -43.14
CA THR A 21 -25.33 19.46 -42.62
C THR A 21 -24.74 18.26 -41.88
N LEU A 22 -23.57 17.75 -42.31
CA LEU A 22 -22.87 16.67 -41.62
C LEU A 22 -22.25 17.16 -40.29
N ALA A 23 -21.58 18.32 -40.30
CA ALA A 23 -20.98 18.94 -39.12
C ALA A 23 -22.05 19.34 -38.07
N SER A 24 -23.19 19.91 -38.51
CA SER A 24 -24.32 20.26 -37.63
C SER A 24 -24.97 19.03 -36.98
N LYS A 25 -25.05 17.89 -37.68
CA LYS A 25 -25.59 16.64 -37.13
C LYS A 25 -24.64 16.02 -36.11
N GLU A 26 -23.34 16.04 -36.37
CA GLU A 26 -22.30 15.58 -35.44
C GLU A 26 -22.27 16.45 -34.17
N ASP A 27 -22.40 17.77 -34.32
CA ASP A 27 -22.53 18.72 -33.21
C ASP A 27 -23.81 18.51 -32.39
N SER A 28 -24.94 18.20 -33.05
CA SER A 28 -26.21 17.88 -32.38
C SER A 28 -26.13 16.57 -31.59
N ILE A 29 -25.53 15.52 -32.17
CA ILE A 29 -25.33 14.23 -31.48
C ILE A 29 -24.37 14.39 -30.30
N ARG A 30 -23.28 15.14 -30.47
CA ARG A 30 -22.33 15.46 -29.39
C ARG A 30 -23.01 16.20 -28.25
N LYS A 31 -23.78 17.25 -28.55
CA LYS A 31 -24.53 18.03 -27.57
C LYS A 31 -25.57 17.18 -26.82
N GLN A 32 -26.26 16.27 -27.51
CA GLN A 32 -27.17 15.32 -26.87
C GLN A 32 -26.44 14.34 -25.94
N ARG A 33 -25.26 13.84 -26.34
CA ARG A 33 -24.43 12.98 -25.49
C ARG A 33 -23.96 13.72 -24.23
N GLU A 34 -23.56 14.98 -24.35
CA GLU A 34 -23.18 15.82 -23.21
C GLU A 34 -24.34 16.06 -22.24
N ILE A 35 -25.53 16.38 -22.76
CA ILE A 35 -26.75 16.54 -21.93
C ILE A 35 -27.05 15.24 -21.17
N LYS A 36 -27.03 14.09 -21.87
CA LYS A 36 -27.24 12.78 -21.24
C LYS A 36 -26.19 12.45 -20.20
N ALA A 37 -24.91 12.70 -20.49
CA ALA A 37 -23.82 12.49 -19.56
C ALA A 37 -23.98 13.36 -18.30
N LYS A 38 -24.38 14.63 -18.46
CA LYS A 38 -24.66 15.53 -17.34
C LYS A 38 -25.85 15.06 -16.50
N GLN A 39 -26.94 14.63 -17.14
CA GLN A 39 -28.10 14.08 -16.45
C GLN A 39 -27.72 12.83 -15.65
N TRP A 40 -27.02 11.88 -16.29
CA TRP A 40 -26.55 10.66 -15.65
C TRP A 40 -25.62 10.95 -14.46
N PHE A 41 -24.72 11.93 -14.60
CA PHE A 41 -23.84 12.35 -13.51
C PHE A 41 -24.63 12.91 -12.31
N LEU A 42 -25.64 13.75 -12.55
CA LEU A 42 -26.50 14.30 -11.49
C LEU A 42 -27.33 13.20 -10.81
N GLU A 43 -27.89 12.27 -11.58
CA GLU A 43 -28.61 11.11 -11.04
C GLU A 43 -27.70 10.24 -10.17
N LYS A 44 -26.47 9.97 -10.65
CA LYS A 44 -25.46 9.22 -9.89
C LYS A 44 -25.07 9.94 -8.61
N GLN A 45 -24.86 11.25 -8.65
CA GLN A 45 -24.54 12.05 -7.46
C GLN A 45 -25.68 12.00 -6.44
N LYS A 46 -26.94 12.17 -6.89
CA LYS A 46 -28.12 12.06 -6.03
C LYS A 46 -28.23 10.67 -5.40
N TYR A 47 -28.08 9.61 -6.20
CA TYR A 47 -28.09 8.23 -5.70
C TYR A 47 -26.99 7.99 -4.66
N ASN A 48 -25.76 8.43 -4.94
CA ASN A 48 -24.64 8.29 -4.01
C ASN A 48 -24.90 9.04 -2.70
N HIS A 49 -25.44 10.26 -2.77
CA HIS A 49 -25.79 11.05 -1.60
C HIS A 49 -26.88 10.37 -0.76
N GLU A 50 -27.95 9.87 -1.38
CA GLU A 50 -29.02 9.15 -0.68
C GLU A 50 -28.52 7.87 0.01
N ARG A 51 -27.64 7.11 -0.64
CA ARG A 51 -27.03 5.92 -0.05
C ARG A 51 -26.13 6.28 1.12
N CYS A 52 -25.26 7.26 0.95
CA CYS A 52 -24.38 7.73 2.02
C CYS A 52 -25.16 8.30 3.20
N SER A 53 -26.25 9.04 2.96
CA SER A 53 -27.13 9.57 4.00
C SER A 53 -27.77 8.45 4.82
N LYS A 54 -28.29 7.39 4.18
CA LYS A 54 -28.84 6.23 4.88
C LYS A 54 -27.77 5.50 5.72
N ASP A 55 -26.59 5.29 5.15
CA ASP A 55 -25.50 4.58 5.81
C ASP A 55 -24.88 5.38 6.96
N SER A 56 -24.80 6.71 6.85
CA SER A 56 -24.37 7.59 7.95
C SER A 56 -25.35 7.61 9.11
N ILE A 57 -26.66 7.69 8.85
CA ILE A 57 -27.70 7.56 9.90
C ILE A 57 -27.60 6.20 10.59
N ARG A 58 -27.36 5.13 9.84
CA ARG A 58 -27.13 3.80 10.41
C ARG A 58 -25.89 3.79 11.31
N ALA A 59 -24.77 4.34 10.85
CA ALA A 59 -23.54 4.43 11.63
C ALA A 59 -23.74 5.21 12.94
N VAL A 60 -24.44 6.34 12.91
CA VAL A 60 -24.77 7.14 14.11
C VAL A 60 -25.59 6.36 15.12
N ASN A 61 -26.52 5.52 14.67
CA ASN A 61 -27.34 4.72 15.57
C ASN A 61 -26.57 3.53 16.14
N ASP A 62 -25.79 2.87 15.31
CA ASP A 62 -24.97 1.73 15.70
C ASP A 62 -23.83 2.14 16.66
N SER A 63 -23.20 3.30 16.45
CA SER A 63 -22.10 3.79 17.30
C SER A 63 -22.50 4.04 18.76
N LYS A 64 -23.80 4.15 19.04
CA LYS A 64 -24.34 4.26 20.40
C LYS A 64 -24.25 2.95 21.19
N THR A 65 -24.22 1.80 20.50
CA THR A 65 -24.28 0.47 21.14
C THR A 65 -23.04 -0.37 20.87
N GLN A 66 -22.30 -0.10 19.80
CA GLN A 66 -21.10 -0.83 19.41
C GLN A 66 -20.02 0.12 18.91
N ASN A 67 -18.75 -0.26 19.12
CA ASN A 67 -17.61 0.39 18.49
C ASN A 67 -17.10 -0.55 17.40
N LYS A 68 -16.87 -0.05 16.19
CA LYS A 68 -16.41 -0.86 15.07
C LYS A 68 -15.38 -0.09 14.26
N TYR A 69 -14.25 -0.74 13.99
CA TYR A 69 -13.13 -0.14 13.30
C TYR A 69 -12.85 -0.87 11.98
N PHE A 70 -12.67 -0.10 10.92
CA PHE A 70 -12.34 -0.58 9.58
C PHE A 70 -11.06 0.09 9.09
N ILE A 71 -10.23 -0.66 8.35
CA ILE A 71 -9.09 -0.08 7.63
C ILE A 71 -9.49 0.24 6.19
N ASN A 72 -9.23 1.46 5.76
CA ASN A 72 -9.38 1.86 4.37
C ASN A 72 -8.17 1.39 3.55
N THR A 73 -8.39 0.69 2.46
CA THR A 73 -7.37 0.40 1.45
C THR A 73 -7.48 1.42 0.32
N PRO A 74 -6.38 2.07 -0.09
CA PRO A 74 -6.38 2.97 -1.23
C PRO A 74 -6.98 2.28 -2.46
N ALA A 75 -7.76 3.00 -3.25
CA ALA A 75 -8.31 2.48 -4.50
C ALA A 75 -7.39 2.92 -5.67
N PRO A 76 -7.30 2.15 -6.78
CA PRO A 76 -8.06 0.93 -7.10
C PRO A 76 -7.34 -0.37 -6.68
N SER A 77 -6.11 -0.25 -6.16
CA SER A 77 -5.18 -1.38 -6.00
C SER A 77 -4.32 -1.27 -4.74
N GLY A 78 -4.78 -0.55 -3.71
CA GLY A 78 -4.06 -0.43 -2.46
C GLY A 78 -3.94 -1.78 -1.74
N ASP A 79 -2.86 -1.92 -0.98
CA ASP A 79 -2.52 -3.20 -0.39
C ASP A 79 -3.47 -3.62 0.73
N GLU A 80 -3.68 -4.94 0.82
CA GLU A 80 -4.41 -5.55 1.92
C GLU A 80 -3.64 -5.35 3.23
N PHE A 81 -4.38 -5.17 4.32
CA PHE A 81 -3.78 -4.98 5.64
C PHE A 81 -3.20 -6.32 6.15
N PRO A 82 -1.88 -6.42 6.39
CA PRO A 82 -1.23 -7.71 6.60
C PRO A 82 -1.49 -8.32 7.99
N ALA A 83 -1.81 -7.49 8.98
CA ALA A 83 -1.87 -7.89 10.39
C ALA A 83 -3.32 -7.99 10.93
N GLU A 84 -4.26 -8.46 10.11
CA GLU A 84 -5.69 -8.51 10.43
C GLU A 84 -5.98 -9.23 11.77
N GLU A 85 -5.42 -10.42 11.96
CA GLU A 85 -5.68 -11.22 13.16
C GLU A 85 -5.08 -10.58 14.41
N GLU A 86 -3.85 -10.06 14.33
CA GLU A 86 -3.23 -9.29 15.41
C GLU A 86 -4.06 -8.06 15.79
N LEU A 87 -4.58 -7.34 14.79
CA LEU A 87 -5.39 -6.14 15.02
C LEU A 87 -6.74 -6.48 15.63
N LYS A 88 -7.41 -7.51 15.12
CA LYS A 88 -8.67 -8.01 15.69
C LYS A 88 -8.51 -8.40 17.16
N ILE A 89 -7.43 -9.09 17.53
CA ILE A 89 -7.12 -9.42 18.92
C ILE A 89 -6.88 -8.16 19.75
N SER A 90 -6.13 -7.19 19.22
CA SER A 90 -5.81 -5.93 19.91
C SER A 90 -7.04 -5.06 20.16
N LEU A 91 -7.91 -4.90 19.15
CA LEU A 91 -9.17 -4.16 19.24
C LEU A 91 -10.15 -4.80 20.22
N ASN A 92 -10.26 -6.13 20.21
CA ASN A 92 -11.20 -6.85 21.07
C ASN A 92 -10.92 -6.65 22.57
N LYS A 93 -9.66 -6.44 22.96
CA LYS A 93 -9.29 -6.11 24.37
C LYS A 93 -9.94 -4.83 24.87
N TYR A 94 -10.36 -3.95 23.98
CA TYR A 94 -11.01 -2.68 24.28
C TYR A 94 -12.49 -2.65 23.85
N ASN A 95 -13.09 -3.81 23.58
CA ASN A 95 -14.47 -3.93 23.08
C ASN A 95 -14.70 -3.14 21.78
N ILE A 96 -13.72 -3.14 20.89
CA ILE A 96 -13.83 -2.62 19.53
C ILE A 96 -13.94 -3.81 18.57
N ILE A 97 -15.00 -3.82 17.77
CA ILE A 97 -15.27 -4.87 16.80
C ILE A 97 -14.43 -4.61 15.55
N TRP A 98 -13.70 -5.62 15.08
CA TRP A 98 -13.06 -5.56 13.77
C TRP A 98 -14.11 -5.59 12.65
N GLY A 99 -14.13 -4.54 11.84
CA GLY A 99 -15.07 -4.37 10.73
C GLY A 99 -14.59 -4.93 9.39
N GLY A 100 -13.29 -5.23 9.27
CA GLY A 100 -12.67 -5.63 8.01
C GLY A 100 -11.99 -4.46 7.29
N THR A 101 -11.45 -4.75 6.11
CA THR A 101 -10.95 -3.75 5.18
C THR A 101 -12.06 -3.27 4.26
N TRP A 102 -11.94 -2.04 3.76
CA TRP A 102 -12.83 -1.52 2.74
C TRP A 102 -12.09 -0.61 1.78
N MET A 103 -12.58 -0.53 0.56
CA MET A 103 -12.02 0.29 -0.49
C MET A 103 -13.05 1.32 -0.96
N GLY A 104 -12.59 2.55 -1.14
CA GLY A 104 -13.36 3.61 -1.79
C GLY A 104 -13.63 3.33 -3.27
N SER A 105 -14.22 4.30 -3.96
CA SER A 105 -14.41 4.23 -5.41
C SER A 105 -13.69 5.39 -6.10
N ASP A 106 -12.72 5.08 -6.95
CA ASP A 106 -12.01 6.10 -7.74
C ASP A 106 -12.84 6.64 -8.91
N ILE A 107 -13.87 5.88 -9.34
CA ILE A 107 -14.70 6.20 -10.50
C ILE A 107 -15.96 7.00 -10.06
N GLY A 108 -15.86 7.72 -8.93
CA GLY A 108 -16.92 8.58 -8.39
C GLY A 108 -18.24 7.85 -8.11
N GLY A 109 -18.20 6.54 -7.88
CA GLY A 109 -19.35 5.71 -7.52
C GLY A 109 -19.50 5.53 -6.01
N TYR A 110 -20.70 5.22 -5.55
CA TYR A 110 -20.87 4.76 -4.17
C TYR A 110 -20.43 3.30 -4.05
N SER A 111 -19.36 3.03 -3.30
CA SER A 111 -19.01 1.67 -2.89
C SER A 111 -19.97 1.22 -1.77
N PRO A 112 -20.53 -0.01 -1.81
CA PRO A 112 -21.47 -0.49 -0.80
C PRO A 112 -20.94 -0.30 0.62
N ASN A 113 -21.75 0.28 1.50
CA ASN A 113 -21.40 0.57 2.90
C ASN A 113 -20.20 1.52 3.13
N SER A 114 -19.64 2.15 2.09
CA SER A 114 -18.46 3.02 2.24
C SER A 114 -18.65 4.13 3.27
N CYS A 115 -19.81 4.82 3.26
CA CYS A 115 -20.07 5.84 4.28
C CYS A 115 -20.29 5.23 5.66
N TYR A 116 -20.93 4.06 5.77
CA TYR A 116 -21.09 3.40 7.06
C TYR A 116 -19.73 3.04 7.67
N ASN A 117 -18.83 2.42 6.89
CA ASN A 117 -17.51 2.02 7.35
C ASN A 117 -16.69 3.24 7.79
N ARG A 118 -16.67 4.29 6.96
CA ARG A 118 -16.00 5.56 7.29
C ARG A 118 -16.51 6.17 8.59
N TYR A 119 -17.83 6.40 8.71
CA TYR A 119 -18.38 7.05 9.89
C TYR A 119 -18.27 6.18 11.15
N MET A 120 -18.42 4.86 11.05
CA MET A 120 -18.20 3.96 12.20
C MET A 120 -16.75 4.00 12.68
N THR A 121 -15.77 4.03 11.77
CA THR A 121 -14.37 4.23 12.10
C THR A 121 -14.16 5.58 12.79
N GLU A 122 -14.66 6.68 12.21
CA GLU A 122 -14.54 8.04 12.76
C GLU A 122 -15.14 8.13 14.18
N PHE A 123 -16.35 7.60 14.41
CA PHE A 123 -16.94 7.58 15.75
C PHE A 123 -16.15 6.74 16.75
N THR A 124 -15.50 5.65 16.29
CA THR A 124 -14.65 4.83 17.15
C THR A 124 -13.36 5.59 17.49
N GLU A 125 -12.72 6.22 16.51
CA GLU A 125 -11.53 7.05 16.72
C GLU A 125 -11.81 8.25 17.62
N ASP A 126 -12.93 8.94 17.46
CA ASP A 126 -13.34 10.06 18.32
C ASP A 126 -13.53 9.63 19.78
N LYS A 127 -14.07 8.43 19.99
CA LYS A 127 -14.36 7.90 21.33
C LYS A 127 -13.11 7.44 22.08
N PHE A 128 -12.19 6.77 21.38
CA PHE A 128 -10.99 6.19 22.00
C PHE A 128 -9.74 7.07 21.85
N GLY A 129 -9.77 8.01 20.91
CA GLY A 129 -8.63 8.81 20.46
C GLY A 129 -7.95 8.19 19.24
N GLN A 130 -7.79 8.98 18.17
CA GLN A 130 -7.11 8.55 16.94
C GLN A 130 -5.70 8.00 17.21
N VAL A 131 -4.89 8.70 18.00
CA VAL A 131 -3.52 8.28 18.37
C VAL A 131 -3.52 6.90 19.05
N PHE A 132 -4.53 6.61 19.87
CA PHE A 132 -4.65 5.32 20.53
C PHE A 132 -4.95 4.20 19.53
N ILE A 133 -5.87 4.44 18.58
CA ILE A 133 -6.20 3.48 17.52
C ILE A 133 -4.99 3.25 16.59
N ASP A 134 -4.32 4.33 16.17
CA ASP A 134 -3.11 4.26 15.34
C ASP A 134 -2.03 3.40 16.01
N GLU A 135 -1.85 3.54 17.32
CA GLU A 135 -0.89 2.73 18.06
C GLU A 135 -1.30 1.24 18.10
N LEU A 136 -2.59 0.93 18.24
CA LEU A 136 -3.07 -0.46 18.13
C LEU A 136 -2.77 -1.06 16.75
N VAL A 137 -2.97 -0.29 15.69
CA VAL A 137 -2.66 -0.69 14.31
C VAL A 137 -1.15 -0.94 14.17
N ARG A 138 -0.30 0.00 14.60
CA ARG A 138 1.16 -0.12 14.54
C ARG A 138 1.66 -1.32 15.32
N GLN A 139 1.22 -1.51 16.56
CA GLN A 139 1.63 -2.66 17.38
C GLN A 139 1.21 -3.99 16.77
N SER A 140 0.05 -4.03 16.10
CA SER A 140 -0.42 -5.23 15.41
C SER A 140 0.48 -5.58 14.23
N ILE A 141 0.85 -4.58 13.41
CA ILE A 141 1.84 -4.73 12.33
C ILE A 141 3.19 -5.23 12.88
N LEU A 142 3.70 -4.61 13.95
CA LEU A 142 4.99 -5.02 14.55
C LEU A 142 4.95 -6.47 15.02
N SER A 143 3.88 -6.86 15.72
CA SER A 143 3.68 -8.24 16.17
C SER A 143 3.62 -9.23 15.00
N TYR A 144 2.93 -8.87 13.92
CA TYR A 144 2.87 -9.69 12.71
C TYR A 144 4.25 -9.84 12.05
N ALA A 145 4.98 -8.74 11.87
CA ALA A 145 6.29 -8.74 11.22
C ALA A 145 7.35 -9.56 11.98
N VAL A 146 7.27 -9.63 13.32
CA VAL A 146 8.17 -10.48 14.12
C VAL A 146 7.95 -11.97 13.84
N LYS A 147 6.71 -12.37 13.55
CA LYS A 147 6.35 -13.77 13.21
C LYS A 147 6.60 -14.06 11.73
N ASN A 148 6.40 -13.06 10.88
CA ASN A 148 6.46 -13.15 9.42
C ASN A 148 7.45 -12.10 8.86
N PRO A 149 8.76 -12.23 9.13
CA PRO A 149 9.75 -11.21 8.77
C PRO A 149 9.86 -10.93 7.27
N THR A 150 9.37 -11.84 6.41
CA THR A 150 9.30 -11.66 4.96
C THR A 150 8.54 -10.39 4.55
N ILE A 151 7.52 -10.00 5.31
CA ILE A 151 6.69 -8.82 5.00
C ILE A 151 7.52 -7.51 4.98
N LEU A 152 8.66 -7.47 5.68
CA LEU A 152 9.57 -6.32 5.73
C LEU A 152 10.34 -6.10 4.41
N PHE A 153 10.18 -7.01 3.46
CA PHE A 153 10.74 -6.88 2.12
C PHE A 153 9.68 -6.63 1.06
N GLU A 154 8.40 -6.76 1.40
CA GLU A 154 7.30 -6.49 0.48
C GLU A 154 6.92 -5.02 0.52
N HIS A 155 6.55 -4.48 -0.64
CA HIS A 155 5.88 -3.19 -0.69
C HIS A 155 4.47 -3.34 -0.11
N ASN A 156 4.13 -2.46 0.81
CA ASN A 156 2.80 -2.38 1.38
C ASN A 156 2.58 -0.98 1.97
N ASP A 157 1.57 -0.26 1.49
CA ASP A 157 1.27 1.13 1.92
C ASP A 157 1.10 1.27 3.45
N HIS A 158 0.68 0.20 4.15
CA HIS A 158 0.52 0.23 5.61
C HIS A 158 1.85 0.15 6.39
N LEU A 159 2.97 -0.08 5.70
CA LEU A 159 4.29 -0.30 6.28
C LEU A 159 5.28 0.83 6.03
N ASP A 160 4.93 1.87 5.25
CA ASP A 160 5.85 2.95 4.83
C ASP A 160 6.61 3.57 6.02
N TRP A 161 5.91 3.82 7.12
CA TRP A 161 6.47 4.37 8.36
C TRP A 161 7.57 3.49 9.00
N MET A 162 7.65 2.20 8.67
CA MET A 162 8.68 1.29 9.17
C MET A 162 10.04 1.49 8.49
N TYR A 163 10.05 2.18 7.35
CA TYR A 163 11.22 2.41 6.51
C TYR A 163 11.79 3.82 6.63
N GLU A 164 11.11 4.71 7.35
CA GLU A 164 11.57 6.08 7.58
C GLU A 164 12.79 6.15 8.51
N GLY A 165 13.75 7.02 8.16
CA GLY A 165 14.94 7.33 8.96
C GLY A 165 16.18 6.44 8.70
N ASN A 166 17.31 6.83 9.27
CA ASN A 166 18.60 6.12 9.07
C ASN A 166 18.68 4.76 9.76
N TYR A 167 17.85 4.53 10.78
CA TYR A 167 17.74 3.28 11.55
C TYR A 167 16.30 2.82 11.52
N SER A 168 15.89 2.30 10.37
CA SER A 168 14.49 1.97 10.15
C SER A 168 14.02 0.89 11.12
N ILE A 169 12.75 0.94 11.50
CA ILE A 169 12.14 -0.06 12.40
C ILE A 169 12.23 -1.45 11.79
N ALA A 170 12.11 -1.55 10.46
CA ALA A 170 12.32 -2.80 9.74
C ALA A 170 13.72 -3.40 9.97
N ASP A 171 14.80 -2.60 9.90
CA ASP A 171 16.15 -3.09 10.22
C ASP A 171 16.24 -3.57 11.68
N LYS A 172 15.65 -2.82 12.62
CA LYS A 172 15.64 -3.21 14.04
C LYS A 172 14.99 -4.58 14.24
N LEU A 173 13.82 -4.81 13.64
CA LEU A 173 13.11 -6.09 13.72
C LEU A 173 13.91 -7.24 13.08
N LEU A 174 14.53 -7.00 11.91
CA LEU A 174 15.40 -7.98 11.27
C LEU A 174 16.61 -8.33 12.13
N ASN A 175 17.22 -7.34 12.80
CA ASN A 175 18.30 -7.57 13.75
C ASN A 175 17.83 -8.41 14.94
N GLU A 176 16.70 -8.08 15.55
CA GLU A 176 16.12 -8.87 16.64
C GLU A 176 15.89 -10.34 16.22
N CYS A 177 15.33 -10.56 15.02
CA CYS A 177 15.13 -11.89 14.46
C CYS A 177 16.46 -12.64 14.21
N PHE A 178 17.45 -11.97 13.62
CA PHE A 178 18.78 -12.53 13.37
C PHE A 178 19.48 -12.92 14.67
N PHE A 179 19.49 -12.02 15.67
CA PHE A 179 20.23 -12.20 16.91
C PHE A 179 19.62 -13.22 17.87
N LYS A 180 18.34 -13.61 17.70
CA LYS A 180 17.72 -14.71 18.47
C LYS A 180 18.51 -16.02 18.43
N LYS A 181 19.20 -16.30 17.31
CA LYS A 181 19.98 -17.54 17.11
C LYS A 181 21.46 -17.27 16.87
N PHE A 182 21.91 -16.02 16.93
CA PHE A 182 23.28 -15.63 16.65
C PHE A 182 24.14 -15.67 17.92
N ASN A 183 25.37 -16.15 17.78
CA ASN A 183 26.38 -16.08 18.83
C ASN A 183 27.60 -15.40 18.24
N TYR A 184 28.25 -14.53 19.01
CA TYR A 184 29.51 -13.93 18.58
C TYR A 184 30.63 -15.00 18.56
N PRO A 185 31.57 -14.91 17.59
CA PRO A 185 32.72 -15.80 17.60
C PRO A 185 33.60 -15.54 18.83
N THR A 186 34.32 -16.57 19.27
CA THR A 186 35.26 -16.45 20.38
C THR A 186 36.27 -15.33 20.11
N ASN A 187 36.56 -14.52 21.13
CA ASN A 187 37.46 -13.36 21.08
C ASN A 187 36.95 -12.15 20.28
N TYR A 188 35.71 -12.15 19.81
CA TYR A 188 35.11 -10.94 19.23
C TYR A 188 35.14 -9.77 20.22
N LYS A 189 35.60 -8.59 19.76
CA LYS A 189 35.70 -7.39 20.60
C LYS A 189 34.46 -6.53 20.43
N THR A 190 33.57 -6.52 21.43
CA THR A 190 32.34 -5.72 21.40
C THR A 190 32.62 -4.25 21.66
N SER A 191 31.86 -3.37 21.01
CA SER A 191 31.77 -1.95 21.34
C SER A 191 30.54 -1.68 22.22
N SER A 192 30.52 -0.54 22.90
CA SER A 192 29.32 0.00 23.56
C SER A 192 28.61 1.03 22.69
N LYS A 193 29.22 1.45 21.58
CA LYS A 193 28.64 2.40 20.65
C LYS A 193 27.67 1.68 19.71
N GLU A 194 26.41 2.07 19.79
CA GLU A 194 25.37 1.48 18.95
C GLU A 194 25.64 1.72 17.47
N ASN A 195 25.37 0.70 16.66
CA ASN A 195 25.37 0.75 15.19
C ASN A 195 26.71 1.17 14.56
N GLU A 196 27.81 1.14 15.32
CA GLU A 196 29.15 1.54 14.86
C GLU A 196 29.72 0.52 13.87
N SER A 197 29.40 -0.77 14.02
CA SER A 197 29.79 -1.82 13.07
C SER A 197 28.57 -2.52 12.48
N PHE A 198 28.54 -2.70 11.16
CA PHE A 198 27.42 -3.35 10.48
C PHE A 198 27.84 -4.05 9.20
N THR A 199 26.98 -4.97 8.74
CA THR A 199 27.01 -5.52 7.38
C THR A 199 25.72 -5.10 6.69
N GLU A 200 25.84 -4.40 5.56
CA GLU A 200 24.74 -4.20 4.62
C GLU A 200 24.68 -5.42 3.69
N VAL A 201 23.51 -6.03 3.64
CA VAL A 201 23.23 -7.22 2.84
C VAL A 201 22.44 -6.77 1.63
N GLY A 202 23.00 -6.98 0.44
CA GLY A 202 22.30 -6.78 -0.83
C GLY A 202 21.52 -8.03 -1.21
N LEU A 203 20.28 -7.85 -1.62
CA LEU A 203 19.34 -8.88 -2.04
C LEU A 203 18.89 -8.63 -3.47
N GLU A 204 18.58 -9.72 -4.17
CA GLU A 204 17.96 -9.73 -5.48
C GLU A 204 16.75 -10.68 -5.45
N LEU A 205 15.66 -10.26 -6.08
CA LEU A 205 14.47 -11.08 -6.20
C LEU A 205 14.58 -11.98 -7.42
N ASP A 206 14.48 -13.29 -7.23
CA ASP A 206 14.31 -14.22 -8.34
C ASP A 206 12.85 -14.20 -8.80
N GLU A 207 12.57 -13.53 -9.92
CA GLU A 207 11.21 -13.36 -10.47
C GLU A 207 10.49 -14.68 -10.80
N ASN A 208 11.22 -15.79 -11.00
CA ASN A 208 10.58 -17.08 -11.29
C ASN A 208 10.08 -17.78 -10.02
N THR A 209 10.76 -17.56 -8.90
CA THR A 209 10.48 -18.27 -7.63
C THR A 209 9.93 -17.34 -6.55
N ASN A 210 9.98 -16.02 -6.76
CA ASN A 210 9.74 -14.96 -5.79
C ASN A 210 10.62 -15.05 -4.53
N VAL A 211 11.76 -15.74 -4.62
CA VAL A 211 12.68 -15.89 -3.49
C VAL A 211 13.72 -14.79 -3.50
N LEU A 212 13.96 -14.17 -2.35
CA LEU A 212 15.08 -13.25 -2.17
C LEU A 212 16.39 -14.02 -2.01
N LYS A 213 17.34 -13.70 -2.87
CA LYS A 213 18.70 -14.26 -2.85
C LYS A 213 19.71 -13.17 -2.50
N ILE A 214 20.80 -13.56 -1.87
CA ILE A 214 21.89 -12.64 -1.56
C ILE A 214 22.66 -12.33 -2.84
N ASN A 215 22.74 -11.04 -3.16
CA ASN A 215 23.55 -10.51 -4.25
C ASN A 215 24.95 -10.07 -3.75
N GLY A 216 25.07 -9.61 -2.50
CA GLY A 216 26.37 -9.27 -1.96
C GLY A 216 26.35 -8.76 -0.52
N PHE A 217 27.54 -8.45 -0.02
CA PHE A 217 27.75 -7.88 1.30
C PHE A 217 28.64 -6.64 1.20
N LYS A 218 28.33 -5.63 2.03
CA LYS A 218 29.21 -4.50 2.28
C LYS A 218 29.43 -4.40 3.78
N HIS A 219 30.69 -4.49 4.20
CA HIS A 219 31.05 -4.49 5.62
C HIS A 219 31.57 -3.14 6.05
N HIS A 220 31.07 -2.66 7.18
CA HIS A 220 31.63 -1.55 7.92
C HIS A 220 31.99 -2.06 9.32
N ILE A 221 33.24 -2.50 9.50
CA ILE A 221 33.74 -3.03 10.77
C ILE A 221 34.84 -2.10 11.27
N VAL A 222 34.53 -1.33 12.31
CA VAL A 222 35.43 -0.29 12.84
C VAL A 222 36.67 -0.88 13.49
N ASN A 223 36.54 -2.00 14.21
CA ASN A 223 37.67 -2.66 14.83
C ASN A 223 38.38 -3.57 13.81
N ASN A 224 39.59 -3.19 13.40
CA ASN A 224 40.41 -3.97 12.45
C ASN A 224 40.60 -5.43 12.88
N TYR A 225 40.70 -5.72 14.19
CA TYR A 225 40.78 -7.09 14.68
C TYR A 225 39.52 -7.91 14.35
N ASN A 226 38.35 -7.29 14.38
CA ASN A 226 37.09 -7.99 14.12
C ASN A 226 36.86 -8.29 12.63
N GLN A 227 37.61 -7.67 11.71
CA GLN A 227 37.48 -7.92 10.27
C GLN A 227 37.77 -9.38 9.90
N GLN A 228 38.60 -10.08 10.69
CA GLN A 228 38.86 -11.51 10.49
C GLN A 228 37.58 -12.38 10.60
N PHE A 229 36.53 -11.88 11.25
CA PHE A 229 35.28 -12.60 11.44
C PHE A 229 34.25 -12.35 10.33
N ILE A 230 34.57 -11.56 9.29
CA ILE A 230 33.68 -11.31 8.15
C ILE A 230 33.13 -12.62 7.54
N PRO A 231 33.96 -13.65 7.23
CA PRO A 231 33.44 -14.92 6.71
C PRO A 231 32.47 -15.62 7.66
N TYR A 232 32.66 -15.48 8.97
CA TYR A 232 31.73 -16.01 9.96
C TYR A 232 30.39 -15.27 9.89
N PHE A 233 30.40 -13.94 9.85
CA PHE A 233 29.19 -13.13 9.75
C PHE A 233 28.39 -13.42 8.49
N GLU A 234 29.05 -13.43 7.33
CA GLU A 234 28.41 -13.77 6.06
C GLU A 234 27.74 -15.14 6.09
N LYS A 235 28.42 -16.16 6.63
CA LYS A 235 27.86 -17.51 6.78
C LYS A 235 26.60 -17.50 7.66
N ARG A 236 26.60 -16.75 8.76
CA ARG A 236 25.44 -16.67 9.66
C ARG A 236 24.28 -15.92 9.00
N ILE A 237 24.56 -14.88 8.22
CA ILE A 237 23.55 -14.14 7.46
C ILE A 237 22.94 -15.01 6.36
N ARG A 238 23.76 -15.76 5.60
CA ARG A 238 23.28 -16.75 4.62
C ARG A 238 22.30 -17.73 5.24
N ASN A 239 22.70 -18.36 6.34
CA ASN A 239 21.84 -19.31 7.05
C ASN A 239 20.53 -18.66 7.53
N PHE A 240 20.56 -17.39 7.96
CA PHE A 240 19.37 -16.67 8.41
C PHE A 240 18.38 -16.47 7.26
N ILE A 241 18.85 -16.01 6.10
CA ILE A 241 18.01 -15.78 4.92
C ILE A 241 17.46 -17.12 4.38
N GLU A 242 18.31 -18.13 4.24
CA GLU A 242 17.92 -19.45 3.75
C GLU A 242 16.92 -20.15 4.68
N SER A 243 17.14 -20.10 6.01
CA SER A 243 16.24 -20.75 6.98
C SER A 243 14.89 -20.06 7.14
N SER A 244 14.80 -18.79 6.77
CA SER A 244 13.55 -18.02 6.85
C SER A 244 12.70 -18.16 5.59
N ASN A 245 13.24 -18.79 4.53
CA ASN A 245 12.60 -18.97 3.22
C ASN A 245 11.84 -17.71 2.78
N PHE A 246 12.56 -16.57 2.67
CA PHE A 246 12.01 -15.28 2.27
C PHE A 246 11.45 -15.33 0.83
N THR A 247 10.25 -15.90 0.73
CA THR A 247 9.46 -16.03 -0.48
C THR A 247 8.41 -14.95 -0.45
N LEU A 248 8.53 -13.98 -1.34
CA LEU A 248 7.62 -12.85 -1.42
C LEU A 248 6.30 -13.26 -2.07
N SER A 249 5.24 -12.54 -1.75
CA SER A 249 3.98 -12.64 -2.48
C SER A 249 4.17 -12.33 -3.98
N SER A 250 3.38 -12.96 -4.84
CA SER A 250 3.44 -12.72 -6.30
C SER A 250 3.09 -11.28 -6.68
N ARG A 251 2.33 -10.56 -5.83
CA ARG A 251 2.08 -9.13 -6.00
C ARG A 251 3.33 -8.29 -5.73
N ALA A 252 4.11 -8.61 -4.70
CA ALA A 252 5.34 -7.87 -4.37
C ALA A 252 6.36 -7.88 -5.52
N ALA A 253 6.44 -8.99 -6.26
CA ALA A 253 7.31 -9.11 -7.44
C ALA A 253 6.90 -8.21 -8.62
N LEU A 254 5.62 -7.84 -8.72
CA LEU A 254 5.07 -7.09 -9.86
C LEU A 254 5.17 -5.56 -9.70
N TYR A 255 5.32 -5.04 -8.48
CA TYR A 255 5.15 -3.61 -8.18
C TYR A 255 6.45 -2.84 -7.88
N ASN A 256 7.64 -3.34 -8.22
CA ASN A 256 8.93 -2.63 -8.12
C ASN A 256 9.32 -2.08 -6.71
N GLY A 257 8.55 -2.36 -5.66
CA GLY A 257 8.76 -1.80 -4.31
C GLY A 257 9.46 -2.75 -3.32
N THR A 258 10.10 -3.82 -3.81
CA THR A 258 10.79 -4.79 -2.96
C THR A 258 12.03 -4.16 -2.33
N ARG A 259 12.16 -4.28 -1.00
CA ARG A 259 13.39 -3.86 -0.31
C ARG A 259 14.54 -4.80 -0.71
N THR A 260 15.54 -4.27 -1.40
CA THR A 260 16.69 -5.03 -1.91
C THR A 260 17.92 -4.96 -1.01
N SER A 261 17.83 -4.34 0.17
CA SER A 261 18.94 -4.37 1.13
C SER A 261 18.50 -4.18 2.57
N PHE A 262 19.27 -4.68 3.52
CA PHE A 262 19.08 -4.42 4.95
C PHE A 262 20.41 -4.44 5.69
N LYS A 263 20.44 -3.92 6.91
CA LYS A 263 21.67 -3.86 7.72
C LYS A 263 21.57 -4.74 8.95
N ILE A 264 22.61 -5.53 9.20
CA ILE A 264 22.83 -6.21 10.48
C ILE A 264 23.87 -5.43 11.27
N TYR A 265 23.49 -4.92 12.44
CA TYR A 265 24.33 -4.13 13.33
C TYR A 265 24.95 -5.03 14.41
N TYR A 266 26.27 -5.00 14.53
CA TYR A 266 27.00 -5.73 15.54
C TYR A 266 27.25 -4.86 16.78
N LYS A 267 27.39 -5.52 17.93
CA LYS A 267 27.76 -4.89 19.20
C LYS A 267 29.24 -4.53 19.22
#